data_AF-A0A1Q5EZP0-F1
#
_entry.id   AF-A0A1Q5EZP0-F1
#
_cell.length_a   1.000
_cell.length_b   1.000
_cell.length_c   1.000
_cell.angle_alpha   90.00
_cell.angle_beta   90.00
_cell.angle_gamma   90.00
#
_symmetry.space_group_name_H-M   'P 1'
#
loop_
_entity.id
_entity.type
_entity.pdbx_description
1 polymer ?
#
loop_
_entity_poly.entity_id
_entity_poly.type
_entity_poly.pdbx_seq_one_letter_code
_entity_poly.pdbx_strand_id
1 'polypeptide(L)'
;MKSSDFAKGDLVECVVVAHRHYGPNARTVAGGVPGFIDSMDVSDDPADRDWPPVGRRLACLVLGDTKDGRLRLSCRPRDVELGRSVADVVATVAAWRTVCDAEDEVVVGEFLLTADAGPTLRWALRHPAGAWRTRAEAMVERGPEGLPLCPVGGERPCG
;
A
#
# COMPACT_ATOMS: atom_id res chain seq x y z
N MET A 1 13.08 -25.56 5.09
CA MET A 1 12.91 -24.15 5.53
C MET A 1 11.43 -23.94 5.74
N LYS A 2 11.00 -23.44 6.91
CA LYS A 2 9.57 -23.15 7.14
C LYS A 2 9.23 -21.91 6.34
N SER A 3 8.21 -22.00 5.48
CA SER A 3 7.51 -20.83 4.94
C SER A 3 7.13 -19.94 6.12
N SER A 4 7.27 -18.62 5.98
CA SER A 4 6.74 -17.72 6.99
C SER A 4 5.21 -17.91 7.06
N ASP A 5 4.61 -17.77 8.25
CA ASP A 5 3.15 -17.83 8.41
C ASP A 5 2.43 -16.61 7.79
N PHE A 6 3.19 -15.66 7.24
CA PHE A 6 2.68 -14.45 6.61
C PHE A 6 2.66 -14.59 5.08
N ALA A 7 1.53 -14.26 4.49
CA ALA A 7 1.33 -14.20 3.04
C ALA A 7 1.54 -12.78 2.50
N LYS A 8 1.79 -12.69 1.19
CA LYS A 8 1.78 -11.40 0.50
C LYS A 8 0.40 -10.76 0.62
N GLY A 9 0.36 -9.47 0.96
CA GLY A 9 -0.86 -8.72 1.22
C GLY A 9 -1.23 -8.65 2.70
N ASP A 10 -0.61 -9.46 3.56
CA ASP A 10 -0.87 -9.41 5.00
C ASP A 10 -0.38 -8.09 5.60
N LEU A 11 -1.18 -7.55 6.52
CA LEU A 11 -0.79 -6.42 7.35
C LEU A 11 -0.26 -6.94 8.70
N VAL A 12 0.99 -6.63 9.01
CA VAL A 12 1.70 -7.14 10.19
C VAL A 12 2.30 -6.02 11.02
N GLU A 13 2.34 -6.20 12.34
CA GLU A 13 3.12 -5.31 13.20
C GLU A 13 4.59 -5.73 13.24
N CYS A 14 5.48 -4.75 13.10
CA CYS A 14 6.93 -4.96 13.15
C CYS A 14 7.61 -3.97 14.09
N VAL A 15 8.82 -4.33 14.54
CA VAL A 15 9.75 -3.45 15.23
C VAL A 15 10.99 -3.25 14.38
N VAL A 16 11.45 -2.00 14.21
CA VAL A 16 12.73 -1.71 13.55
C VAL A 16 13.86 -2.20 14.45
N VAL A 17 14.78 -3.01 13.91
CA VAL A 17 15.89 -3.60 14.67
C VAL A 17 17.25 -3.05 14.26
N ALA A 18 17.39 -2.54 13.04
CA ALA A 18 18.62 -1.92 12.55
C ALA A 18 18.35 -1.09 11.30
N HIS A 19 19.28 -0.19 10.95
CA HIS A 19 19.33 0.46 9.64
C HIS A 19 20.46 -0.15 8.79
N ARG A 20 20.22 -0.34 7.51
CA ARG A 20 21.21 -0.77 6.50
C ARG A 20 21.24 0.23 5.36
N HIS A 21 22.27 0.19 4.52
CA HIS A 21 22.41 1.13 3.40
C HIS A 21 21.23 1.13 2.41
N TYR A 22 20.45 0.04 2.38
CA TYR A 22 19.25 -0.09 1.54
C TYR A 22 17.93 0.19 2.25
N GLY A 23 17.94 0.46 3.56
CA GLY A 23 16.71 0.70 4.34
C GLY A 23 16.68 0.01 5.71
N PRO A 24 15.56 0.12 6.45
CA PRO A 24 15.39 -0.49 7.75
C PRO A 24 15.27 -2.02 7.70
N ASN A 25 15.97 -2.70 8.60
CA ASN A 25 15.64 -4.07 8.96
C ASN A 25 14.60 -4.06 10.08
N ALA A 26 13.62 -4.95 9.97
CA ALA A 26 12.55 -5.07 10.95
C ALA A 26 12.35 -6.52 11.35
N ARG A 27 11.58 -6.74 12.41
CA ARG A 27 11.14 -8.07 12.85
C ARG A 27 9.67 -8.02 13.20
N THR A 28 8.89 -9.01 12.79
CA THR A 28 7.48 -9.08 13.17
C THR A 28 7.35 -9.21 14.69
N VAL A 29 6.34 -8.55 15.26
CA VAL A 29 6.03 -8.66 16.68
C VAL A 29 5.56 -10.09 16.98
N ALA A 30 4.65 -10.60 16.15
CA ALA A 30 4.23 -12.00 16.19
C ALA A 30 5.29 -12.90 15.55
N GLY A 31 5.79 -13.90 16.29
CA GLY A 31 6.69 -14.93 15.77
C GLY A 31 8.14 -14.51 15.55
N GLY A 32 8.47 -13.22 15.63
CA GLY A 32 9.85 -12.75 15.52
C GLY A 32 10.50 -12.98 14.16
N VAL A 33 9.70 -13.02 13.08
CA VAL A 33 10.17 -13.30 11.72
C VAL A 33 10.99 -12.10 11.21
N PRO A 34 12.21 -12.31 10.70
CA PRO A 34 13.04 -11.23 10.18
C PRO A 34 12.46 -10.67 8.87
N GLY A 35 12.57 -9.35 8.69
CA GLY A 35 12.18 -8.67 7.47
C GLY A 35 13.07 -7.48 7.15
N PHE A 36 12.82 -6.88 6.00
CA PHE A 36 13.42 -5.62 5.58
C PHE A 36 12.41 -4.76 4.84
N ILE A 37 12.62 -3.46 4.95
CA ILE A 37 11.88 -2.44 4.22
C ILE A 37 12.90 -1.77 3.31
N ASP A 38 12.69 -1.85 2.00
CA ASP A 38 13.52 -1.09 1.05
C ASP A 38 13.35 0.40 1.34
N SER A 39 14.39 1.20 1.16
CA SER A 39 14.35 2.66 1.36
C SER A 39 13.20 3.32 0.59
N MET A 40 12.87 2.80 -0.58
CA MET A 40 11.74 3.27 -1.36
C MET A 40 10.41 2.95 -0.68
N ASP A 41 10.31 1.83 0.03
CA ASP A 41 9.11 1.28 0.66
C ASP A 41 8.88 1.82 2.10
N VAL A 42 9.60 2.87 2.50
CA VAL A 42 9.45 3.52 3.82
C VAL A 42 8.40 4.63 3.81
N SER A 43 8.47 5.51 2.82
CA SER A 43 7.66 6.73 2.72
C SER A 43 6.94 6.80 1.37
N ASP A 44 5.87 7.59 1.31
CA ASP A 44 5.19 7.87 0.05
C ASP A 44 6.01 8.80 -0.84
N ASP A 45 6.79 9.70 -0.22
CA ASP A 45 7.73 10.58 -0.88
C ASP A 45 9.08 9.87 -1.04
N PRO A 46 9.52 9.59 -2.29
CA PRO A 46 10.80 8.95 -2.53
C PRO A 46 12.01 9.86 -2.25
N ALA A 47 11.83 11.15 -1.98
CA ALA A 47 12.88 12.06 -1.54
C ALA A 47 13.08 12.02 -0.01
N ASP A 48 12.11 11.50 0.74
CA ASP A 48 12.20 11.34 2.18
C ASP A 48 13.32 10.34 2.54
N ARG A 49 14.18 10.75 3.47
CA ARG A 49 15.33 9.98 3.95
C ARG A 49 15.24 9.73 5.47
N ASP A 50 14.18 10.19 6.12
CA ASP A 50 14.00 10.05 7.55
C ASP A 50 13.42 8.67 7.86
N TRP A 51 14.33 7.72 8.05
CA TRP A 51 13.93 6.36 8.39
C TRP A 51 13.43 6.25 9.83
N PRO A 52 12.38 5.45 10.08
CA PRO A 52 11.89 5.23 11.43
C PRO A 52 13.01 4.70 12.34
N PRO A 53 13.17 5.24 13.57
CA PRO A 53 14.30 4.90 14.43
C PRO A 53 14.27 3.43 14.89
N VAL A 54 15.43 2.90 15.25
CA VAL A 54 15.54 1.56 15.85
C VAL A 54 14.69 1.49 17.14
N GLY A 55 13.97 0.38 17.33
CA GLY A 55 13.02 0.18 18.41
C GLY A 55 11.60 0.67 18.11
N ARG A 56 11.40 1.44 17.02
CA ARG A 56 10.06 1.90 16.63
C ARG A 56 9.17 0.74 16.19
N ARG A 57 7.93 0.73 16.67
CA ARG A 57 6.85 -0.13 16.18
C ARG A 57 6.16 0.49 14.97
N LEU A 58 5.90 -0.32 13.94
CA LEU A 58 5.31 0.06 12.66
C LEU A 58 4.28 -0.99 12.23
N ALA A 59 3.24 -0.56 11.52
CA ALA A 59 2.47 -1.48 10.70
C ALA A 59 3.16 -1.61 9.32
N CYS A 60 3.24 -2.82 8.80
CA CYS A 60 3.89 -3.12 7.54
C CYS A 60 3.00 -4.02 6.68
N LEU A 61 2.91 -3.73 5.39
CA LEU A 61 2.34 -4.63 4.41
C LEU A 61 3.40 -5.61 3.93
N VAL A 62 3.09 -6.91 3.89
CA VAL A 62 3.97 -7.95 3.36
C VAL A 62 3.91 -7.92 1.84
N LEU A 63 5.04 -7.62 1.19
CA LEU A 63 5.18 -7.61 -0.26
C LEU A 63 5.57 -8.99 -0.83
N GLY A 64 6.03 -9.88 0.03
CA GLY A 64 6.47 -11.24 -0.25
C GLY A 64 7.61 -11.65 0.67
N ASP A 65 8.23 -12.78 0.39
CA ASP A 65 9.38 -13.29 1.13
C ASP A 65 10.58 -13.57 0.20
N THR A 66 11.77 -13.58 0.78
CA THR A 66 12.98 -14.02 0.08
C THR A 66 13.14 -15.52 0.23
N LYS A 67 13.96 -16.12 -0.64
CA LYS A 67 14.35 -17.53 -0.50
C LYS A 67 14.89 -17.87 0.87
N ASP A 68 15.54 -16.93 1.56
CA ASP A 68 16.12 -17.10 2.91
C ASP A 68 15.08 -16.94 4.05
N GLY A 69 13.80 -16.77 3.72
CA GLY A 69 12.71 -16.64 4.69
C GLY A 69 12.59 -15.26 5.33
N ARG A 70 13.20 -14.21 4.75
CA ARG A 70 13.01 -12.83 5.21
C ARG A 70 11.80 -12.23 4.53
N LEU A 71 10.96 -11.53 5.29
CA LEU A 71 9.85 -10.76 4.73
C LEU A 71 10.37 -9.52 4.01
N ARG A 72 9.87 -9.27 2.80
CA ARG A 72 9.93 -7.97 2.16
C ARG A 72 8.70 -7.18 2.58
N LEU A 73 8.92 -6.01 3.18
CA LEU A 73 7.89 -5.22 3.84
C LEU A 73 7.80 -3.83 3.21
N SER A 74 6.60 -3.26 3.21
CA SER A 74 6.37 -1.82 3.02
C SER A 74 5.77 -1.22 4.27
N CYS A 75 6.33 -0.13 4.78
CA CYS A 75 5.69 0.69 5.81
C CYS A 75 5.19 2.02 5.24
N ARG A 76 5.14 2.16 3.91
CA ARG A 76 4.60 3.36 3.28
C ARG A 76 3.20 3.63 3.78
N PRO A 77 2.88 4.89 4.16
CA PRO A 77 1.54 5.24 4.58
C PRO A 77 0.45 4.82 3.58
N ARG A 78 0.68 4.92 2.25
CA ARG A 78 -0.32 4.48 1.26
C ARG A 78 -0.55 2.98 1.27
N ASP A 79 0.51 2.17 1.37
CA ASP A 79 0.40 0.71 1.30
C ASP A 79 -0.24 0.16 2.57
N VAL A 80 0.09 0.72 3.73
CA VAL A 80 -0.52 0.40 5.03
C VAL A 80 -2.00 0.80 5.04
N GLU A 81 -2.36 1.95 4.49
CA GLU A 81 -3.76 2.37 4.38
C GLU A 81 -4.56 1.42 3.47
N LEU A 82 -4.00 1.03 2.32
CA LEU A 82 -4.64 0.06 1.44
C LEU A 82 -4.88 -1.26 2.18
N GLY A 83 -3.86 -1.81 2.85
CA GLY A 83 -3.97 -3.05 3.63
C GLY A 83 -4.97 -3.01 4.78
N ARG A 84 -5.36 -1.82 5.26
CA ARG A 84 -6.44 -1.63 6.24
C ARG A 84 -7.81 -1.47 5.60
N SER A 85 -7.86 -1.08 4.33
CA SER A 85 -9.07 -0.62 3.68
C SER A 85 -9.72 -1.67 2.77
N VAL A 86 -8.99 -2.71 2.39
CA VAL A 86 -9.48 -3.77 1.48
C VAL A 86 -9.29 -5.14 2.11
N ALA A 87 -10.17 -6.08 1.74
CA ALA A 87 -10.13 -7.44 2.27
C ALA A 87 -9.00 -8.27 1.66
N ASP A 88 -8.69 -8.06 0.38
CA ASP A 88 -7.62 -8.75 -0.34
C ASP A 88 -6.79 -7.74 -1.16
N VAL A 89 -5.64 -7.36 -0.60
CA VAL A 89 -4.71 -6.41 -1.24
C VAL A 89 -4.16 -6.96 -2.54
N VAL A 90 -3.89 -8.26 -2.63
CA VAL A 90 -3.27 -8.86 -3.81
C VAL A 90 -4.25 -8.84 -4.98
N ALA A 91 -5.49 -9.26 -4.75
CA ALA A 91 -6.56 -9.20 -5.74
C ALA A 91 -6.85 -7.75 -6.14
N THR A 92 -6.89 -6.83 -5.18
CA THR A 92 -7.12 -5.40 -5.42
C THR A 92 -6.06 -4.79 -6.35
N VAL A 93 -4.77 -4.99 -6.04
CA VAL A 93 -3.67 -4.46 -6.86
C VAL A 93 -3.64 -5.12 -8.24
N ALA A 94 -3.98 -6.41 -8.35
CA ALA A 94 -4.10 -7.09 -9.63
C ALA A 94 -5.23 -6.51 -10.49
N ALA A 95 -6.41 -6.29 -9.91
CA ALA A 95 -7.54 -5.66 -10.60
C ALA A 95 -7.19 -4.24 -11.07
N TRP A 96 -6.52 -3.45 -10.22
CA TRP A 96 -6.06 -2.11 -10.60
C TRP A 96 -5.09 -2.13 -11.77
N ARG A 97 -4.18 -3.11 -11.81
CA ARG A 97 -3.26 -3.28 -12.94
C ARG A 97 -4.02 -3.56 -14.24
N THR A 98 -5.01 -4.45 -14.19
CA THR A 98 -5.88 -4.71 -15.35
C THR A 98 -6.59 -3.45 -15.81
N VAL A 99 -7.10 -2.62 -14.89
CA VAL A 99 -7.76 -1.33 -15.22
C VAL A 99 -6.78 -0.31 -15.83
N CYS A 100 -5.53 -0.29 -15.37
CA CYS A 100 -4.48 0.53 -15.96
C CYS A 100 -4.14 0.12 -17.39
N ASP A 101 -4.16 -1.19 -17.66
CA ASP A 101 -3.81 -1.74 -18.97
C ASP A 101 -5.02 -1.80 -19.94
N ALA A 102 -6.25 -1.58 -19.44
CA ALA A 102 -7.47 -1.68 -20.22
C ALA A 102 -7.75 -0.41 -21.07
N GLU A 103 -7.98 -0.61 -22.36
CA GLU A 103 -8.55 0.40 -23.26
C GLU A 103 -10.09 0.40 -23.21
N ASP A 104 -10.69 -0.70 -22.76
CA ASP A 104 -12.14 -0.91 -22.70
C ASP A 104 -12.77 -0.25 -21.46
N GLU A 105 -13.73 0.67 -21.69
CA GLU A 105 -14.47 1.37 -20.65
C GLU A 105 -15.41 0.44 -19.85
N VAL A 106 -15.78 -0.74 -20.38
CA VAL A 106 -16.57 -1.73 -19.64
C VAL A 106 -15.79 -2.24 -18.42
N VAL A 107 -14.51 -2.57 -18.60
CA VAL A 107 -13.62 -3.04 -17.53
C VAL A 107 -13.47 -1.98 -16.43
N VAL A 108 -13.37 -0.71 -16.84
CA VAL A 108 -13.31 0.44 -15.92
C VAL A 108 -14.61 0.57 -15.14
N GLY A 109 -15.75 0.48 -15.83
CA GLY A 109 -17.07 0.56 -15.22
C GLY A 109 -17.33 -0.56 -14.20
N GLU A 110 -16.99 -1.80 -14.54
CA GLU A 110 -17.11 -2.94 -13.62
C GLU A 110 -16.24 -2.76 -12.37
N PHE A 111 -15.00 -2.30 -12.53
CA PHE A 111 -14.13 -2.01 -11.40
C PHE A 111 -14.71 -0.93 -10.48
N LEU A 112 -15.24 0.16 -11.04
CA LEU A 112 -15.82 1.27 -10.26
C LEU A 112 -17.04 0.86 -9.41
N LEU A 113 -17.70 -0.25 -9.75
CA LEU A 113 -18.82 -0.79 -8.98
C LEU A 113 -18.36 -1.67 -7.80
N THR A 114 -17.07 -1.98 -7.69
CA THR A 114 -16.53 -2.79 -6.59
C THR A 114 -16.40 -1.96 -5.30
N ALA A 115 -16.54 -2.63 -4.15
CA ALA A 115 -16.35 -1.98 -2.84
C ALA A 115 -14.91 -1.45 -2.65
N ASP A 116 -13.93 -2.06 -3.31
CA ASP A 116 -12.51 -1.71 -3.21
C ASP A 116 -12.09 -0.56 -4.13
N ALA A 117 -12.98 -0.10 -5.03
CA ALA A 117 -12.66 0.96 -6.00
C ALA A 117 -12.20 2.25 -5.31
N GLY A 118 -12.94 2.74 -4.32
CA GLY A 118 -12.63 3.96 -3.59
C GLY A 118 -11.26 3.90 -2.87
N PRO A 119 -11.02 2.90 -2.00
CA PRO A 119 -9.70 2.66 -1.40
C PRO A 119 -8.56 2.57 -2.42
N THR A 120 -8.77 1.85 -3.52
CA THR A 120 -7.76 1.65 -4.56
C THR A 120 -7.42 2.96 -5.27
N LEU A 121 -8.42 3.76 -5.63
CA LEU A 121 -8.19 5.07 -6.26
C LEU A 121 -7.42 6.01 -5.31
N ARG A 122 -7.79 6.06 -4.02
CA ARG A 122 -7.04 6.84 -3.02
C ARG A 122 -5.59 6.40 -2.90
N TRP A 123 -5.34 5.09 -2.89
CA TRP A 123 -3.99 4.54 -2.90
C TRP A 123 -3.22 4.87 -4.19
N ALA A 124 -3.85 4.77 -5.35
CA ALA A 124 -3.25 5.06 -6.65
C ALA A 124 -2.89 6.55 -6.80
N LEU A 125 -3.75 7.46 -6.34
CA LEU A 125 -3.51 8.92 -6.38
C LEU A 125 -2.31 9.37 -5.52
N ARG A 126 -1.94 8.58 -4.50
CA ARG A 126 -0.77 8.84 -3.63
C ARG A 126 0.55 8.31 -4.21
N HIS A 127 0.54 7.74 -5.42
CA HIS A 127 1.77 7.39 -6.12
C HIS A 127 2.46 8.65 -6.66
N PRO A 128 3.79 8.59 -6.86
CA PRO A 128 4.47 9.58 -7.69
C PRO A 128 3.83 9.67 -9.08
N ALA A 129 4.07 10.79 -9.79
CA ALA A 129 3.58 10.96 -11.15
C ALA A 129 3.98 9.77 -12.05
N GLY A 130 3.01 9.21 -12.75
CA GLY A 130 3.18 8.01 -13.56
C GLY A 130 1.83 7.37 -13.91
N ALA A 131 1.88 6.28 -14.69
CA ALA A 131 0.69 5.66 -15.27
C ALA A 131 -0.43 5.35 -14.25
N TRP A 132 -0.07 4.85 -13.08
CA TRP A 132 -1.05 4.50 -12.04
C TRP A 132 -1.79 5.72 -11.50
N ARG A 133 -1.05 6.80 -11.19
CA ARG A 133 -1.66 8.04 -10.72
C ARG A 133 -2.49 8.69 -11.82
N THR A 134 -1.94 8.79 -13.03
CA THR A 134 -2.62 9.40 -14.18
C THR A 134 -3.92 8.68 -14.53
N ARG A 135 -3.94 7.34 -14.44
CA ARG A 135 -5.17 6.56 -14.65
C ARG A 135 -6.21 6.85 -13.57
N ALA A 136 -5.80 6.90 -12.31
CA ALA A 136 -6.70 7.23 -11.21
C ALA A 136 -7.26 8.65 -11.32
N GLU A 137 -6.44 9.63 -11.69
CA GLU A 137 -6.87 11.01 -11.95
C GLU A 137 -7.95 11.05 -13.04
N ALA A 138 -7.71 10.40 -14.18
CA ALA A 138 -8.68 10.34 -15.28
C ALA A 138 -10.02 9.68 -14.87
N MET A 139 -9.97 8.66 -14.00
CA MET A 139 -11.18 7.99 -13.50
C MET A 139 -11.95 8.84 -12.50
N VAL A 140 -11.27 9.63 -11.67
CA VAL A 140 -11.92 10.56 -10.75
C VAL A 140 -12.56 11.73 -11.50
N GLU A 141 -11.92 12.23 -12.56
CA GLU A 141 -12.49 13.29 -13.41
C GLU A 141 -13.71 12.82 -14.23
N ARG A 142 -13.74 11.56 -14.64
CA ARG A 142 -14.81 10.97 -15.47
C ARG A 142 -15.89 10.23 -14.67
N GLY A 143 -15.63 9.93 -13.41
CA GLY A 143 -16.51 9.14 -12.56
C GLY A 143 -17.87 9.81 -12.36
N PRO A 144 -18.94 9.05 -12.10
CA PRO A 144 -20.24 9.63 -11.78
C PRO A 144 -20.09 10.57 -10.58
N GLU A 145 -20.74 11.74 -10.64
CA GLU A 145 -20.83 12.68 -9.51
C GLU A 145 -21.25 11.91 -8.24
N GLY A 146 -20.31 11.65 -7.34
CA GLY A 146 -20.62 10.96 -6.08
C GLY A 146 -19.77 9.75 -5.71
N LEU A 147 -18.64 9.44 -6.39
CA LEU A 147 -17.62 8.58 -5.76
C LEU A 147 -17.18 9.27 -4.45
N PRO A 148 -17.48 8.72 -3.26
CA PRO A 148 -17.11 9.36 -2.01
C PRO A 148 -15.62 9.14 -1.78
N LEU A 149 -14.81 9.96 -2.44
CA LEU A 149 -13.43 10.19 -2.03
C LEU A 149 -13.50 11.02 -0.75
N CYS A 150 -13.78 10.37 0.38
CA CYS A 150 -13.78 11.04 1.66
C CYS A 150 -12.42 11.76 1.82
N PRO A 151 -12.39 13.09 1.95
CA PRO A 151 -11.14 13.81 2.09
C PRO A 151 -10.49 13.40 3.41
N VAL A 152 -9.25 12.94 3.35
CA VAL A 152 -8.44 12.69 4.54
C VAL A 152 -8.08 14.05 5.14
N GLY A 153 -8.63 14.34 6.32
CA GLY A 153 -8.07 15.33 7.25
C GLY A 153 -8.43 16.80 7.02
N GLY A 154 -9.71 17.12 6.79
CA GLY A 154 -10.20 18.49 6.90
C GLY A 154 -11.26 18.61 7.97
N GLU A 155 -10.88 19.02 9.19
CA GLU A 155 -11.83 19.54 10.17
C GLU A 155 -12.65 20.67 9.53
N ARG A 156 -13.95 20.48 9.38
CA ARG A 156 -14.90 21.59 9.41
C ARG A 156 -16.12 21.21 10.26
N PRO A 157 -16.54 22.07 11.19
CA PRO A 157 -17.67 21.81 12.05
C PRO A 157 -18.96 21.94 11.24
N CYS A 158 -19.91 21.06 11.54
CA CYS A 158 -21.28 21.17 11.09
C CYS A 158 -21.86 22.51 11.55
N GLY A 159 -22.34 23.32 10.60
CA GLY A 159 -23.18 24.49 10.81
C GLY A 159 -24.36 24.44 9.85
#